data_AF-A0A7C7ULQ0-F1
#
_entry.id   AF-A0A7C7ULQ0-F1
#
_cell.length_a   1.000
_cell.length_b   1.000
_cell.length_c   1.000
_cell.angle_alpha   90.00
_cell.angle_beta   90.00
_cell.angle_gamma   90.00
#
_symmetry.space_group_name_H-M   'P 1'
#
loop_
_entity.id
_entity.type
_entity.pdbx_description
1 polymer ?
#
loop_
_entity_poly.entity_id
_entity_poly.type
_entity_poly.pdbx_seq_one_letter_code
_entity_poly.pdbx_strand_id
1 'polypeptide(L)'
;MIKAESKKRLLMSGWILVALLLSGYNGLKLMTLLNPSPPGYSNEVREIRRKLQQIEKTGFLTVKGLEHDIDLDLIFSRFVQGANKDATTASIGQEDKEEKKDVKLPTLSGVLRTLDVRGNLQSLAVIEGKRLGEGDRVQGFRVEKITKEGVTLTKGGSSWFIPAPEVPFSLVRNPVLR
;
A
#
# COMPACT_ATOMS: atom_id res chain seq x y z
N MET A 1 -7.59 -6.01 77.04
CA MET A 1 -7.53 -7.46 76.75
C MET A 1 -8.55 -7.81 75.68
N ILE A 2 -8.12 -8.00 74.43
CA ILE A 2 -9.00 -8.42 73.33
C ILE A 2 -9.23 -9.93 73.49
N LYS A 3 -10.48 -10.34 73.77
CA LYS A 3 -10.90 -11.74 74.02
C LYS A 3 -10.41 -12.65 72.87
N ALA A 4 -9.79 -13.79 73.22
CA ALA A 4 -9.17 -14.72 72.28
C ALA A 4 -10.15 -15.26 71.20
N GLU A 5 -11.46 -15.21 71.43
CA GLU A 5 -12.48 -15.55 70.44
C GLU A 5 -12.55 -14.61 69.24
N SER A 6 -12.27 -13.31 69.42
CA SER A 6 -12.34 -12.36 68.30
C SER A 6 -11.21 -12.56 67.29
N LYS A 7 -10.05 -13.04 67.74
CA LYS A 7 -8.88 -13.31 66.89
C LYS A 7 -9.15 -14.42 65.87
N LYS A 8 -9.84 -15.50 66.29
CA LYS A 8 -10.22 -16.61 65.40
C LYS A 8 -11.23 -16.16 64.34
N ARG A 9 -12.21 -15.32 64.73
CA ARG A 9 -13.21 -14.76 63.80
C ARG A 9 -12.57 -13.83 62.76
N LEU A 10 -11.61 -12.99 63.18
CA LEU A 10 -10.83 -12.12 62.30
C LEU A 10 -10.01 -12.90 61.26
N LEU A 11 -9.36 -13.99 61.68
CA LEU A 11 -8.60 -14.86 60.77
C LEU A 11 -9.54 -15.52 59.75
N MET A 12 -10.68 -16.06 60.19
CA MET A 12 -11.66 -16.67 59.28
C MET A 12 -12.24 -15.65 58.29
N SER A 13 -12.59 -14.44 58.74
CA SER A 13 -13.09 -13.39 57.84
C SER A 13 -12.03 -12.93 56.84
N GLY A 14 -10.75 -12.91 57.24
CA GLY A 14 -9.64 -12.59 56.33
C GLY A 14 -9.51 -13.63 55.22
N TRP A 15 -9.58 -14.92 55.55
CA TRP A 15 -9.54 -16.00 54.54
C TRP A 15 -10.73 -15.98 53.60
N ILE A 16 -11.94 -15.70 54.11
CA ILE A 16 -13.14 -15.54 53.28
C ILE A 16 -12.96 -14.38 52.30
N LEU A 17 -12.42 -13.24 52.76
CA LEU A 17 -12.17 -12.08 51.91
C LEU A 17 -11.17 -12.41 50.80
N VAL A 18 -10.07 -13.10 51.13
CA VAL A 18 -9.05 -13.52 50.16
C VAL A 18 -9.64 -14.48 49.13
N ALA A 19 -10.43 -15.47 49.56
CA ALA A 19 -11.09 -16.41 48.66
C ALA A 19 -12.06 -15.70 47.69
N LEU A 20 -12.82 -14.72 48.19
CA LEU A 20 -13.73 -13.92 47.38
C LEU A 20 -12.96 -13.08 46.33
N LEU A 21 -11.85 -12.47 46.75
CA LEU A 21 -10.99 -11.67 45.86
C LEU A 21 -10.36 -12.54 44.77
N LEU A 22 -9.87 -13.72 45.15
CA LEU A 22 -9.29 -14.69 44.20
C LEU A 22 -10.35 -15.18 43.20
N SER A 23 -11.55 -15.51 43.68
CA SER A 23 -12.66 -15.95 42.81
C SER A 23 -13.10 -14.85 41.86
N GLY A 24 -13.19 -13.60 42.33
CA GLY A 24 -13.52 -12.44 41.49
C GLY A 24 -12.45 -12.16 40.44
N TYR A 25 -11.18 -12.18 40.83
CA TYR A 25 -10.05 -11.97 39.90
C TYR A 25 -9.98 -13.06 38.82
N ASN A 26 -10.11 -14.32 39.20
CA ASN A 26 -10.12 -15.44 38.26
C ASN A 26 -11.37 -15.42 37.38
N GLY A 27 -12.54 -15.07 37.93
CA GLY A 27 -13.78 -14.92 37.17
C GLY A 27 -13.69 -13.81 36.11
N LEU A 28 -13.09 -12.67 36.45
CA LEU A 28 -12.84 -11.58 35.49
C LEU A 28 -11.91 -12.03 34.36
N LYS A 29 -10.82 -12.75 34.66
CA LYS A 29 -9.94 -13.31 33.62
C LYS A 29 -10.66 -14.33 32.74
N LEU A 30 -11.51 -15.17 33.31
CA LEU A 30 -12.31 -16.13 32.54
C LEU A 30 -13.30 -15.41 31.62
N MET A 31 -13.93 -14.32 32.08
CA MET A 31 -14.79 -13.48 31.25
C MET A 31 -14.04 -12.83 30.09
N THR A 32 -12.79 -12.38 30.29
CA THR A 32 -11.98 -11.84 29.19
C THR A 32 -11.56 -12.88 28.16
N LEU A 33 -11.48 -14.15 28.55
CA LEU A 33 -11.18 -15.27 27.65
C LEU A 33 -12.42 -15.74 26.88
N LEU A 34 -13.59 -15.76 27.53
CA LEU A 34 -14.86 -16.18 26.93
C LEU A 34 -15.47 -15.10 26.03
N ASN A 35 -15.20 -13.82 26.33
CA ASN A 35 -15.53 -12.68 25.49
C ASN A 35 -14.23 -11.99 25.05
N PRO A 36 -13.44 -12.60 24.14
CA PRO A 36 -12.30 -11.89 23.59
C PRO A 36 -12.83 -10.58 23.02
N SER A 37 -12.28 -9.46 23.50
CA SER A 37 -12.63 -8.15 22.93
C SER A 37 -12.45 -8.26 21.42
N PRO A 38 -13.47 -7.89 20.62
CA PRO A 38 -13.40 -8.07 19.18
C PRO A 38 -12.10 -7.44 18.68
N PRO A 39 -11.31 -8.16 17.85
CA PRO A 39 -10.05 -7.65 17.34
C PRO A 39 -10.32 -6.30 16.66
N GLY A 40 -9.82 -5.22 17.27
CA GLY A 40 -10.11 -3.86 16.83
C GLY A 40 -10.23 -2.79 17.93
N TYR A 41 -10.09 -3.16 19.20
CA TYR A 41 -10.13 -2.21 20.34
C TYR A 41 -8.75 -1.77 20.86
N SER A 42 -7.67 -1.89 20.05
CA SER A 42 -6.45 -1.16 20.37
C SER A 42 -6.67 0.34 20.10
N ASN A 43 -6.07 1.20 20.93
CA ASN A 43 -6.14 2.65 20.73
C ASN A 43 -5.66 3.04 19.31
N GLU A 44 -4.71 2.28 18.77
CA GLU A 44 -4.18 2.42 17.42
C GLU A 44 -5.23 2.14 16.33
N VAL A 45 -6.00 1.04 16.44
CA VAL A 45 -7.06 0.73 15.47
C VAL A 45 -8.19 1.77 15.55
N ARG A 46 -8.48 2.29 16.75
CA ARG A 46 -9.46 3.37 16.92
C ARG A 46 -9.01 4.67 16.26
N GLU A 47 -7.72 5.00 16.30
CA GLU A 47 -7.16 6.14 15.59
C GLU A 47 -7.18 5.95 14.08
N ILE A 48 -6.80 4.77 13.59
CA ILE A 48 -6.87 4.44 12.16
C ILE A 48 -8.31 4.55 11.66
N ARG A 49 -9.30 4.02 12.42
CA ARG A 49 -10.72 4.10 12.06
C ARG A 49 -11.22 5.55 12.02
N ARG A 50 -10.78 6.40 12.95
CA ARG A 50 -11.11 7.84 12.94
C ARG A 50 -10.52 8.55 11.73
N LYS A 51 -9.25 8.27 11.39
CA LYS A 51 -8.61 8.83 10.19
C LYS A 51 -9.31 8.38 8.91
N LEU A 52 -9.71 7.11 8.83
CA LEU A 52 -10.46 6.58 7.69
C LEU A 52 -11.83 7.25 7.53
N GLN A 53 -12.56 7.43 8.64
CA GLN A 53 -13.85 8.15 8.62
C GLN A 53 -13.72 9.62 8.25
N GLN A 54 -12.60 10.27 8.59
CA GLN A 54 -12.34 11.64 8.14
C GLN A 54 -12.16 11.69 6.62
N ILE A 55 -11.35 10.80 6.05
CA ILE A 55 -11.13 10.73 4.60
C ILE A 55 -12.43 10.43 3.85
N GLU A 56 -13.26 9.53 4.36
CA GLU A 56 -14.55 9.20 3.75
C GLU A 56 -15.49 10.40 3.69
N LYS A 57 -15.57 11.19 4.78
CA LYS A 57 -16.40 12.40 4.83
C LYS A 57 -15.87 13.52 3.93
N THR A 58 -14.55 13.67 3.82
CA THR A 58 -13.95 14.71 2.96
C THR A 58 -14.02 14.30 1.48
N GLY A 59 -13.78 13.03 1.16
CA GLY A 59 -13.84 12.49 -0.20
C GLY A 59 -15.24 12.54 -0.81
N PHE A 60 -16.30 12.29 -0.03
CA PHE A 60 -17.68 12.41 -0.52
C PHE A 60 -18.11 13.84 -0.83
N LEU A 61 -17.53 14.85 -0.16
CA LEU A 61 -17.84 16.26 -0.42
C LEU A 61 -17.12 16.79 -1.67
N THR A 62 -15.96 16.22 -2.04
CA THR A 62 -15.23 16.63 -3.25
C THR A 62 -15.84 16.02 -4.52
N VAL A 63 -16.44 14.83 -4.46
CA VAL A 63 -17.02 14.18 -5.65
C VAL A 63 -18.39 14.78 -6.03
N LYS A 64 -19.20 15.25 -5.07
CA LYS A 64 -20.49 15.90 -5.36
C LYS A 64 -20.39 17.31 -5.96
N GLY A 65 -19.19 17.91 -6.01
CA GLY A 65 -18.97 19.25 -6.56
C GLY A 65 -18.41 19.29 -8.00
N LEU A 66 -18.11 18.14 -8.61
CA LEU A 66 -17.45 18.04 -9.92
C LEU A 66 -18.36 17.47 -11.03
N GLU A 67 -19.63 17.24 -10.74
CA GLU A 67 -20.61 16.65 -11.69
C GLU A 67 -21.09 17.59 -12.80
N HIS A 68 -20.53 18.80 -12.98
CA HIS A 68 -21.06 19.76 -13.96
C HIS A 68 -20.10 20.29 -15.02
N ASP A 69 -18.85 19.79 -15.14
CA ASP A 69 -17.99 20.31 -16.22
C ASP A 69 -16.84 19.39 -16.69
N ILE A 70 -16.87 18.10 -16.36
CA ILE A 70 -15.88 17.16 -16.90
C ILE A 70 -16.51 16.46 -18.10
N ASP A 71 -16.28 17.06 -19.27
CA ASP A 71 -16.61 16.48 -20.57
C ASP A 71 -15.72 15.25 -20.82
N LEU A 72 -16.18 14.10 -20.31
CA LEU A 72 -15.48 12.82 -20.41
C LEU A 72 -15.24 12.41 -21.87
N ASP A 73 -16.06 12.87 -22.82
CA ASP A 73 -15.89 12.62 -24.25
C ASP A 73 -14.63 13.31 -24.82
N LEU A 74 -14.21 14.44 -24.26
CA LEU A 74 -12.96 15.10 -24.64
C LEU A 74 -11.72 14.31 -24.19
N ILE A 75 -11.83 13.58 -23.08
CA ILE A 75 -10.74 12.73 -22.55
C ILE A 75 -10.65 11.43 -23.36
N PHE A 76 -11.78 10.85 -23.76
CA PHE A 76 -11.81 9.64 -24.60
C PHE A 76 -11.40 9.90 -26.05
N SER A 77 -11.70 11.07 -26.63
CA SER A 77 -11.31 11.40 -28.01
C SER A 77 -9.80 11.53 -28.22
N ARG A 78 -9.02 11.92 -27.19
CA ARG A 78 -7.54 11.86 -27.23
C ARG A 78 -6.99 10.44 -27.18
N PHE A 79 -7.76 9.48 -26.65
CA PHE A 79 -7.33 8.08 -26.53
C PHE A 79 -7.52 7.29 -27.83
N VAL A 80 -8.44 7.72 -28.71
CA VAL A 80 -8.73 7.04 -29.98
C VAL A 80 -7.89 7.59 -31.16
N GLN A 81 -7.41 8.83 -31.10
CA GLN A 81 -6.63 9.44 -32.19
C GLN A 81 -5.16 8.99 -32.30
N GLY A 82 -4.66 8.13 -31.41
CA GLY A 82 -3.29 7.60 -31.48
C GLY A 82 -3.07 6.48 -32.49
N ALA A 83 -4.12 5.98 -33.16
CA ALA A 83 -4.05 4.75 -33.95
C ALA A 83 -3.70 4.93 -35.44
N ASN A 84 -3.42 6.14 -35.93
CA ASN A 84 -2.95 6.33 -37.30
C ASN A 84 -2.11 7.60 -37.45
N LYS A 85 -0.80 7.42 -37.65
CA LYS A 85 0.04 8.30 -38.47
C LYS A 85 1.39 7.64 -38.74
N ASP A 86 1.43 7.05 -39.94
CA ASP A 86 2.48 7.14 -40.95
C ASP A 86 3.92 6.76 -40.59
N ALA A 87 4.32 5.66 -41.23
CA ALA A 87 5.68 5.37 -41.60
C ALA A 87 6.36 6.60 -42.24
N THR A 88 7.48 7.03 -41.70
CA THR A 88 8.50 7.75 -42.44
C THR A 88 9.86 7.21 -42.02
N THR A 89 10.39 6.38 -42.90
CA THR A 89 11.76 5.87 -42.93
C THR A 89 12.72 6.99 -43.29
N ALA A 90 13.64 7.33 -42.39
CA ALA A 90 14.99 7.89 -42.60
C ALA A 90 15.47 8.37 -41.21
N SER A 91 16.67 8.10 -40.71
CA SER A 91 17.94 7.82 -41.37
C SER A 91 18.96 7.36 -40.31
N ILE A 92 19.93 6.54 -40.73
CA ILE A 92 21.31 6.44 -40.22
C ILE A 92 21.41 5.99 -38.74
N GLY A 93 21.73 4.74 -38.42
CA GLY A 93 22.97 4.08 -38.84
C GLY A 93 24.02 4.25 -37.75
N GLN A 94 24.08 3.32 -36.79
CA GLN A 94 25.31 2.86 -36.17
C GLN A 94 25.04 1.58 -35.37
N GLU A 95 25.38 0.46 -36.00
CA GLU A 95 25.86 -0.72 -35.29
C GLU A 95 27.12 -0.34 -34.51
N ASP A 96 26.97 0.26 -33.34
CA ASP A 96 28.08 0.29 -32.40
C ASP A 96 28.07 -1.03 -31.62
N LYS A 97 28.84 -1.97 -32.17
CA LYS A 97 29.50 -3.04 -31.43
C LYS A 97 30.26 -2.42 -30.26
N GLU A 98 29.61 -2.24 -29.13
CA GLU A 98 30.32 -1.97 -27.88
C GLU A 98 30.43 -3.25 -27.04
N GLU A 99 31.67 -3.47 -26.61
CA GLU A 99 32.15 -4.61 -25.85
C GLU A 99 31.17 -5.04 -24.76
N LYS A 100 30.84 -6.34 -24.76
CA LYS A 100 30.11 -7.01 -23.69
C LYS A 100 30.96 -7.01 -22.41
N LYS A 101 31.03 -5.88 -21.73
CA LYS A 101 31.13 -5.90 -20.27
C LYS A 101 29.82 -6.51 -19.80
N ASP A 102 29.93 -7.54 -19.00
CA ASP A 102 28.80 -8.31 -18.47
C ASP A 102 28.04 -7.45 -17.44
N VAL A 103 27.35 -6.43 -17.94
CA VAL A 103 26.61 -5.46 -17.12
C VAL A 103 25.29 -6.12 -16.75
N LYS A 104 25.24 -6.65 -15.53
CA LYS A 104 24.01 -7.17 -14.94
C LYS A 104 22.99 -6.04 -14.79
N LEU A 105 21.95 -6.07 -15.61
CA LEU A 105 20.81 -5.17 -15.49
C LEU A 105 19.91 -5.61 -14.34
N PRO A 106 19.38 -4.67 -13.54
CA PRO A 106 18.51 -5.01 -12.43
C PRO A 106 17.13 -5.44 -12.95
N THR A 107 16.47 -6.35 -12.25
CA THR A 107 15.18 -6.90 -12.69
C THR A 107 14.03 -5.95 -12.36
N LEU A 108 13.33 -5.46 -13.39
CA LEU A 108 12.11 -4.67 -13.25
C LEU A 108 10.92 -5.59 -12.94
N SER A 109 10.32 -5.41 -11.77
CA SER A 109 9.14 -6.14 -11.33
C SER A 109 7.84 -5.50 -11.82
N GLY A 110 7.84 -4.19 -12.10
CA GLY A 110 6.67 -3.49 -12.60
C GLY A 110 6.80 -1.98 -12.54
N VAL A 111 5.82 -1.28 -13.13
CA VAL A 111 5.68 0.17 -13.06
C VAL A 111 4.33 0.50 -12.42
N LEU A 112 4.35 1.31 -11.37
CA LEU A 112 3.19 1.79 -10.65
C LEU A 112 2.90 3.23 -11.03
N ARG A 113 1.62 3.60 -11.08
CA ARG A 113 1.18 4.99 -11.17
C ARG A 113 0.47 5.35 -9.88
N THR A 114 0.95 6.39 -9.21
CA THR A 114 0.38 6.89 -7.96
C THR A 114 0.04 8.36 -8.11
N LEU A 115 -0.87 8.85 -7.27
CA LEU A 115 -1.11 10.28 -7.10
C LEU A 115 -0.31 10.76 -5.89
N ASP A 116 0.40 11.87 -6.05
CA ASP A 116 1.04 12.57 -4.94
C ASP A 116 0.00 13.29 -4.07
N VAL A 117 0.40 13.82 -2.91
CA VAL A 117 -0.44 14.62 -1.99
C VAL A 117 -1.03 15.86 -2.65
N ARG A 118 -0.47 16.28 -3.79
CA ARG A 118 -0.94 17.39 -4.63
C ARG A 118 -1.86 16.95 -5.77
N GLY A 119 -2.16 15.66 -5.90
CA GLY A 119 -2.96 15.11 -7.00
C GLY A 119 -2.19 14.92 -8.31
N ASN A 120 -0.86 15.10 -8.32
CA ASN A 120 -0.04 14.90 -9.51
C ASN A 120 0.21 13.41 -9.73
N LEU A 121 0.06 12.97 -10.98
CA LEU A 121 0.34 11.59 -11.36
C LEU A 121 1.87 11.36 -11.43
N GLN A 122 2.37 10.50 -10.55
CA GLN A 122 3.77 10.09 -10.51
C GLN A 122 3.89 8.62 -10.91
N SER A 123 4.91 8.32 -11.72
CA SER A 123 5.26 6.95 -12.08
C SER A 123 6.41 6.47 -11.19
N LEU A 124 6.29 5.26 -10.66
CA LEU A 124 7.28 4.62 -9.80
C LEU A 124 7.68 3.27 -10.40
N ALA A 125 8.97 3.02 -10.53
CA ALA A 125 9.50 1.74 -10.94
C ALA A 125 9.68 0.84 -9.71
N VAL A 126 9.30 -0.43 -9.82
CA VAL A 126 9.60 -1.44 -8.81
C VAL A 126 10.72 -2.31 -9.33
N ILE A 127 11.93 -2.10 -8.81
CA ILE A 127 13.13 -2.83 -9.24
C ILE A 127 13.61 -3.62 -8.03
N GLU A 128 13.70 -4.95 -8.16
CA GLU A 128 14.10 -5.86 -7.06
C GLU A 128 13.28 -5.65 -5.77
N GLY A 129 11.98 -5.36 -5.92
CA GLY A 129 11.07 -5.10 -4.80
C GLY A 129 11.20 -3.72 -4.14
N LYS A 130 12.11 -2.86 -4.61
CA LYS A 130 12.24 -1.47 -4.14
C LYS A 130 11.50 -0.52 -5.07
N ARG A 131 10.82 0.47 -4.49
CA ARG A 131 10.14 1.55 -5.23
C ARG A 131 11.15 2.66 -5.50
N LEU A 132 11.29 3.04 -6.76
CA LEU A 132 12.22 4.06 -7.23
C LEU A 132 11.49 5.06 -8.11
N GLY A 133 11.75 6.34 -7.90
CA GLY A 133 11.30 7.43 -8.76
C GLY A 133 12.35 7.83 -9.80
N GLU A 134 11.99 8.81 -10.63
CA GLU A 134 12.93 9.44 -11.55
C GLU A 134 14.05 10.16 -10.78
N GLY A 135 15.30 9.94 -11.17
CA GLY A 135 16.51 10.47 -10.51
C GLY A 135 17.14 9.54 -9.47
N ASP A 136 16.41 8.54 -8.97
CA ASP A 136 16.90 7.58 -7.99
C ASP A 136 17.98 6.64 -8.57
N ARG A 137 18.75 6.01 -7.69
CA ARG A 137 19.84 5.09 -8.08
C ARG A 137 19.64 3.68 -7.55
N VAL A 138 19.95 2.70 -8.39
CA VAL A 138 19.93 1.26 -8.08
C VAL A 138 21.13 0.56 -8.71
N GLN A 139 21.95 -0.12 -7.92
CA GLN A 139 23.14 -0.86 -8.39
C GLN A 139 24.09 -0.05 -9.31
N GLY A 140 24.17 1.26 -9.05
CA GLY A 140 24.98 2.20 -9.84
C GLY A 140 24.32 2.71 -11.12
N PHE A 141 23.10 2.29 -11.45
CA PHE A 141 22.26 2.89 -12.48
C PHE A 141 21.43 4.02 -11.89
N ARG A 142 21.21 5.08 -12.66
CA ARG A 142 20.26 6.15 -12.37
C ARG A 142 19.00 5.94 -13.20
N VAL A 143 17.84 6.06 -12.57
CA VAL A 143 16.56 6.08 -13.27
C VAL A 143 16.41 7.44 -13.95
N GLU A 144 16.33 7.45 -15.27
CA GLU A 144 16.17 8.69 -16.04
C GLU A 144 14.71 9.00 -16.31
N LYS A 145 13.96 8.00 -16.78
CA LYS A 145 12.55 8.16 -17.16
C LYS A 145 11.77 6.88 -16.87
N ILE A 146 10.56 7.05 -16.34
CA ILE A 146 9.64 5.94 -16.07
C ILE A 146 8.40 6.11 -16.95
N THR A 147 8.19 5.17 -17.89
CA THR A 147 7.01 5.16 -18.76
C THR A 147 6.14 3.93 -18.49
N LYS A 148 5.00 3.82 -19.18
CA LYS A 148 4.13 2.64 -19.04
C LYS A 148 4.79 1.40 -19.64
N GLU A 149 5.56 1.61 -20.69
CA GLU A 149 6.22 0.58 -21.49
C GLU A 149 7.48 0.06 -20.80
N GLY A 150 8.10 0.84 -19.92
CA GLY A 150 9.32 0.44 -19.25
C GLY A 150 10.05 1.56 -18.52
N VAL A 151 11.31 1.29 -18.19
CA VAL A 151 12.17 2.20 -17.43
C VAL A 151 13.49 2.38 -18.16
N THR A 152 13.92 3.63 -18.33
CA THR A 152 15.23 3.97 -18.86
C THR A 152 16.22 4.18 -17.72
N LEU A 153 17.31 3.42 -17.75
CA LEU A 153 18.39 3.46 -16.77
C LEU A 153 19.67 3.98 -17.43
N THR A 154 20.42 4.84 -16.74
CA THR A 154 21.70 5.36 -17.21
C THR A 154 22.84 5.03 -16.24
N LYS A 155 24.02 4.68 -16.76
CA LYS A 155 25.22 4.41 -15.96
C LYS A 155 26.46 4.74 -16.78
N GLY A 156 27.25 5.70 -16.32
CA GLY A 156 28.51 6.06 -16.96
C GLY A 156 28.40 6.58 -18.40
N GLY A 157 27.26 7.21 -18.75
CA GLY A 157 27.00 7.74 -20.09
C GLY A 157 26.23 6.80 -21.02
N SER A 158 26.19 5.51 -20.71
CA SER A 158 25.37 4.53 -21.45
C SER A 158 23.95 4.49 -20.89
N SER A 159 22.98 4.20 -21.76
CA SER A 159 21.56 4.10 -21.43
C SER A 159 20.99 2.74 -21.82
N TRP A 160 20.13 2.19 -20.97
CA TRP A 160 19.45 0.92 -21.18
C TRP A 160 17.96 1.06 -20.91
N PHE A 161 17.15 0.47 -21.78
CA PHE A 161 15.71 0.41 -21.62
C PHE A 161 15.29 -0.98 -21.13
N ILE A 162 14.55 -1.03 -20.02
CA ILE A 162 14.00 -2.27 -19.47
C ILE A 162 12.47 -2.24 -19.66
N PRO A 163 11.89 -3.16 -20.45
CA PRO A 163 10.45 -3.18 -20.67
C PRO A 163 9.71 -3.61 -19.41
N ALA A 164 8.54 -3.02 -19.18
CA ALA A 164 7.66 -3.40 -18.09
C ALA A 164 7.09 -4.80 -18.35
N PRO A 165 7.01 -5.67 -17.33
CA PRO A 165 6.40 -6.99 -17.49
C PRO A 165 4.91 -6.84 -17.84
N GLU A 166 4.47 -7.55 -18.87
CA GLU A 166 3.06 -7.67 -19.18
C GLU A 166 2.40 -8.50 -18.07
N VAL A 167 1.50 -7.88 -17.31
CA VAL A 167 0.71 -8.58 -16.30
C VAL A 167 -0.62 -8.97 -16.95
N PRO A 168 -0.83 -10.26 -17.32
CA PRO A 168 -2.13 -10.71 -17.76
C PRO A 168 -3.08 -10.69 -16.56
N PHE A 169 -3.91 -9.65 -16.46
CA PHE A 169 -4.96 -9.59 -15.44
C PHE A 169 -6.00 -10.68 -15.76
N SER A 170 -6.03 -11.74 -14.95
CA SER A 170 -7.14 -12.69 -14.93
C SER A 170 -8.37 -12.02 -14.34
N LEU A 171 -9.22 -11.45 -15.20
CA LEU A 171 -10.58 -11.06 -14.84
C LEU A 171 -11.43 -12.32 -14.65
N VAL A 172 -11.25 -13.03 -13.54
CA VAL A 172 -12.17 -14.08 -13.13
C VAL A 172 -13.44 -13.39 -12.65
N ARG A 173 -14.37 -13.18 -13.59
CA ARG A 173 -15.73 -12.73 -13.32
C ARG A 173 -16.43 -13.87 -12.56
N ASN A 174 -16.46 -13.81 -11.23
CA ASN A 174 -17.30 -14.70 -10.44
C ASN A 174 -18.76 -14.43 -10.84
N PRO A 175 -19.48 -15.36 -11.48
CA PRO A 175 -20.91 -15.20 -11.66
C PRO A 175 -21.54 -15.30 -10.27
N VAL A 176 -22.09 -14.19 -9.78
CA VAL A 176 -22.97 -14.17 -8.63
C VAL A 176 -24.16 -15.06 -8.97
N LEU A 177 -24.27 -16.21 -8.31
CA LEU A 177 -25.47 -17.05 -8.35
C LEU A 177 -26.64 -16.23 -7.77
N ARG A 178 -27.71 -16.10 -8.56
CA ARG A 178 -28.99 -15.51 -8.16
C ARG A 178 -29.68 -16.33 -7.10
#